data_AF-A0A7Y4XAK4-F1
#
_entry.id   AF-A0A7Y4XAK4-F1
#
_cell.length_a   1.000
_cell.length_b   1.000
_cell.length_c   1.000
_cell.angle_alpha   90.00
_cell.angle_beta   90.00
_cell.angle_gamma   90.00
#
_symmetry.space_group_name_H-M   'P 1'
#
loop_
_entity.id
_entity.type
_entity.pdbx_description
1 polymer ?
#
loop_
_entity_poly.entity_id
_entity_poly.type
_entity_poly.pdbx_seq_one_letter_code
_entity_poly.pdbx_strand_id
1 'polypeptide(L)' 'MVSVKELDVQYVTNQAGEKTAVILTLANFHGLLEDLEDLSLAAERRDEPTISHADLLAELKQDGLLQH' A
#
# COMPACT_ATOMS: atom_id res chain seq x y z
N MET A 1 -2.19 7.89 2.87
CA MET A 1 -1.08 7.93 3.84
C MET A 1 -1.66 7.44 5.15
N VAL A 2 -1.25 6.25 5.60
CA VAL A 2 -1.79 5.60 6.79
C VAL A 2 -1.58 6.51 8.01
N SER A 3 -2.65 6.82 8.71
CA SER A 3 -2.54 7.56 9.96
C SER A 3 -2.11 6.60 11.06
N VAL A 4 -1.01 6.90 11.75
CA VAL A 4 -0.55 6.08 12.90
C VAL A 4 -1.63 5.93 13.98
N LYS A 5 -2.62 6.85 14.02
CA LYS A 5 -3.78 6.76 14.93
C LYS A 5 -4.74 5.62 14.59
N GLU A 6 -4.73 5.09 13.38
CA GLU A 6 -5.63 4.02 12.93
C GLU A 6 -5.03 2.62 13.18
N LEU A 7 -3.74 2.53 13.52
CA LEU A 7 -3.02 1.27 13.70
C LEU A 7 -3.12 0.67 15.11
N ASP A 8 -3.93 1.25 16.01
CA ASP A 8 -4.14 0.81 17.40
C ASP A 8 -2.82 0.45 18.13
N VAL A 9 -1.85 1.35 18.04
CA VAL A 9 -0.48 1.09 18.47
C VAL A 9 -0.34 1.03 19.99
N GLN A 10 0.38 0.03 20.49
CA GLN A 10 0.87 0.02 21.87
C GLN A 10 2.35 0.41 21.89
N TYR A 11 2.77 1.22 22.86
CA TYR A 11 4.14 1.71 22.94
C TYR A 11 4.95 0.97 24.00
N VAL A 12 6.18 0.61 23.66
CA VAL A 12 7.20 0.16 24.63
C VAL A 12 8.01 1.37 25.06
N THR A 13 8.11 1.60 26.37
CA THR A 13 8.88 2.70 26.95
C THR A 13 10.08 2.21 27.73
N ASN A 14 11.19 2.95 27.67
CA ASN A 14 12.36 2.69 28.50
C ASN A 14 12.20 3.26 29.92
N GLN A 15 13.22 3.11 30.77
CA GLN A 15 13.20 3.61 32.16
C GLN A 15 13.14 5.14 32.26
N ALA A 16 13.56 5.87 31.23
CA ALA A 16 13.44 7.33 31.16
C ALA A 16 12.04 7.78 30.70
N GLY A 17 11.14 6.84 30.36
CA GLY A 17 9.79 7.11 29.85
C GLY A 17 9.74 7.38 28.34
N GLU A 18 10.84 7.20 27.62
CA GLU A 18 10.91 7.43 26.18
C GLU A 18 10.34 6.23 25.42
N LYS A 19 9.55 6.50 24.37
CA LYS A 19 8.99 5.46 23.49
C LYS A 19 10.08 4.93 22.56
N THR A 20 10.43 3.65 22.68
CA THR A 20 11.53 3.02 21.92
C THR A 20 11.04 2.03 20.86
N ALA A 21 9.84 1.48 21.02
CA ALA A 21 9.23 0.58 20.04
C ALA A 21 7.70 0.66 20.08
N VAL A 22 7.07 0.01 19.09
CA VAL A 22 5.62 -0.19 19.03
C VAL A 22 5.30 -1.68 18.92
N ILE A 23 4.16 -2.07 19.46
CA ILE A 23 3.56 -3.39 19.27
C ILE A 23 2.29 -3.18 18.44
N LEU A 24 2.20 -3.94 17.36
CA LEU A 24 1.05 -3.98 16.46
C LEU A 24 0.42 -5.38 16.50
N THR A 25 -0.87 -5.46 16.20
CA THR A 25 -1.46 -6.74 15.81
C THR A 25 -0.80 -7.24 14.52
N LEU A 26 -0.77 -8.56 14.31
CA LEU A 26 -0.23 -9.10 13.05
C LEU A 26 -0.97 -8.56 11.83
N ALA A 27 -2.29 -8.35 11.93
CA ALA A 27 -3.08 -7.76 10.86
C ALA A 27 -2.59 -6.35 10.49
N ASN A 28 -2.38 -5.48 11.49
CA ASN A 28 -1.91 -4.11 11.26
C ASN A 28 -0.45 -4.09 10.77
N PHE A 29 0.38 -5.03 11.22
CA PHE A 29 1.76 -5.16 10.72
C PHE A 29 1.78 -5.58 9.25
N HIS A 30 1.00 -6.60 8.86
CA HIS A 30 0.92 -7.03 7.46
C HIS A 30 0.32 -5.96 6.56
N GLY A 31 -0.74 -5.27 6.99
CA GLY A 31 -1.31 -4.16 6.24
C GLY A 31 -0.29 -3.04 6.00
N LEU A 32 0.55 -2.72 7.01
CA LEU A 32 1.62 -1.73 6.84
C LEU A 32 2.67 -2.19 5.81
N LEU A 33 3.00 -3.48 5.74
CA LEU A 33 3.91 -4.01 4.73
C LEU A 33 3.31 -3.92 3.32
N GLU A 34 2.02 -4.27 3.19
CA GLU A 34 1.26 -4.16 1.93
C GLU A 34 1.22 -2.69 1.44
N ASP A 35 0.91 -1.74 2.33
CA ASP A 35 0.90 -0.31 1.99
C ASP A 35 2.27 0.19 1.51
N LEU A 36 3.37 -0.31 2.09
CA LEU A 36 4.72 0.04 1.65
C LEU A 36 5.05 -0.56 0.28
N GLU A 37 4.60 -1.78 0.01
CA GLU A 37 4.76 -2.44 -1.28
C GLU A 37 4.00 -1.69 -2.38
N ASP A 38 2.74 -1.34 -2.13
CA ASP A 38 1.91 -0.53 -3.03
C ASP A 38 2.55 0.83 -3.34
N LEU A 39 3.08 1.51 -2.32
CA LEU A 39 3.78 2.79 -2.50
C LEU A 39 5.08 2.63 -3.31
N SER A 40 5.82 1.54 -3.11
CA SER A 40 7.01 1.24 -3.90
C SER A 40 6.64 1.03 -5.36
N LEU A 41 5.63 0.20 -5.62
CA LEU A 41 5.15 -0.07 -6.97
C LEU A 41 4.66 1.20 -7.67
N ALA A 42 3.91 2.05 -6.95
CA ALA A 42 3.47 3.34 -7.49
C ALA A 42 4.65 4.27 -7.82
N ALA A 43 5.71 4.27 -7.00
CA ALA A 43 6.90 5.08 -7.24
C ALA A 43 7.73 4.57 -8.42
N GLU A 44 7.90 3.26 -8.55
CA GLU A 44 8.60 2.61 -9.67
C GLU A 44 7.88 2.88 -11.01
N ARG A 45 6.55 2.86 -10.99
CA ARG A 45 5.72 3.07 -12.19
C ARG A 45 5.43 4.55 -12.49
N ARG A 46 5.96 5.49 -11.71
CA ARG A 46 5.60 6.92 -11.81
C ARG A 46 5.84 7.51 -13.21
N ASP A 47 6.92 7.08 -13.85
CA ASP A 47 7.36 7.61 -15.15
C ASP A 47 7.01 6.66 -16.31
N GLU A 48 6.23 5.61 -16.06
CA GLU A 48 5.75 4.72 -17.12
C GLU A 48 4.78 5.47 -18.06
N PRO A 49 4.84 5.22 -19.37
CA PRO A 49 3.85 5.75 -20.31
C PRO A 49 2.44 5.32 -19.92
N THR A 50 1.50 6.24 -20.02
CA THR A 50 0.07 5.94 -19.85
C THR A 50 -0.59 5.68 -21.20
N ILE A 51 -1.65 4.89 -21.19
CA ILE A 51 -2.52 4.68 -22.35
C ILE A 51 -3.89 5.30 -22.10
N SER A 52 -4.64 5.59 -23.16
CA SER A 52 -6.00 6.07 -22.99
C SER A 52 -6.90 4.94 -22.47
N HIS A 53 -7.97 5.30 -21.77
CA HIS A 53 -8.97 4.33 -21.32
C HIS A 53 -9.59 3.55 -22.50
N ALA A 54 -9.74 4.19 -23.67
CA ALA A 54 -10.27 3.52 -24.86
C ALA A 54 -9.31 2.44 -25.38
N ASP A 55 -8.01 2.73 -25.40
CA ASP A 55 -6.98 1.78 -25.83
C ASP A 55 -6.91 0.59 -24.85
N LEU A 56 -6.94 0.87 -23.54
CA LEU A 56 -7.00 -0.17 -22.51
C LEU A 56 -8.20 -1.12 -22.71
N LEU A 57 -9.40 -0.57 -22.97
CA LEU A 57 -10.59 -1.39 -23.20
C LEU A 57 -10.51 -2.20 -24.50
N ALA A 58 -9.88 -1.66 -25.55
CA ALA A 58 -9.67 -2.37 -26.80
C ALA A 58 -8.70 -3.56 -26.59
N GLU A 59 -7.59 -3.34 -25.89
CA GLU A 59 -6.62 -4.38 -25.53
C GLU A 59 -7.27 -5.49 -24.70
N LEU A 60 -8.01 -5.15 -23.63
CA LEU A 60 -8.68 -6.14 -22.78
C LEU A 60 -9.73 -6.97 -23.53
N LYS A 61 -10.44 -6.38 -24.51
CA LYS A 61 -11.37 -7.11 -25.38
C LYS A 61 -10.64 -8.03 -26.35
N GLN A 62 -9.55 -7.56 -26.94
CA GLN A 62 -8.71 -8.35 -27.83
C GLN A 62 -8.11 -9.57 -27.11
N ASP A 63 -7.72 -9.40 -25.85
CA ASP A 63 -7.17 -10.47 -25.00
C ASP A 63 -8.26 -11.41 -24.45
N GLY A 64 -9.55 -11.12 -24.70
CA GLY A 64 -10.68 -11.90 -24.22
C GLY A 64 -10.95 -11.78 -22.72
N LEU A 65 -10.24 -10.87 -22.04
CA LEU A 65 -10.38 -10.57 -20.61
C LEU A 65 -11.60 -9.71 -20.29
N LEU A 66 -12.13 -9.01 -21.29
CA LEU A 66 -13.35 -8.22 -21.19
C LEU A 66 -14.34 -8.63 -22.29
N GLN A 67 -15.48 -9.18 -21.86
CA GLN A 67 -16.62 -9.46 -22.75
C GLN A 67 -17.56 -8.23 -22.80
N HIS A 68 -18.33 -8.14 -23.88
CA HIS A 68 -19.21 -7.01 -24.26
C HIS A 68 -19.77 -6.16 -23.12
#